data_AF-A0A285NB63-F1
#
_entry.id   AF-A0A285NB63-F1
#
_cell.length_a   1.000
_cell.length_b   1.000
_cell.length_c   1.000
_cell.angle_alpha   90.00
_cell.angle_beta   90.00
_cell.angle_gamma   90.00
#
_symmetry.space_group_name_H-M   'P 1'
#
loop_
_entity.id
_entity.type
_entity.pdbx_description
1 polymer ?
#
loop_
_entity_poly.entity_id
_entity_poly.type
_entity_poly.pdbx_seq_one_letter_code
_entity_poly.pdbx_strand_id
1 'polypeptide(L)' 'MPIEKVALGQRLMDQLEREAERRGITPEELAAELMRKDLAERTKPRTSRGPVTAFRRKA' A
#
# COMPACT_ATOMS: atom_id res chain seq x y z
N MET A 1 9.61 -10.51 -11.80
CA MET A 1 8.99 -10.91 -10.53
C MET A 1 7.99 -12.00 -10.83
N PRO A 2 8.02 -13.16 -10.16
CA PRO A 2 6.99 -14.19 -10.34
C PRO A 2 5.64 -13.68 -9.82
N ILE A 3 4.55 -14.06 -10.48
CA ILE A 3 3.19 -13.76 -10.04
C ILE A 3 2.83 -14.79 -8.97
N GLU A 4 2.78 -14.37 -7.71
CA GLU A 4 2.35 -15.21 -6.60
C GLU A 4 0.82 -15.20 -6.49
N LYS A 5 0.21 -16.38 -6.40
CA LYS A 5 -1.23 -16.52 -6.15
C LYS A 5 -1.45 -16.54 -4.64
N VAL A 6 -2.11 -15.50 -4.12
CA VAL A 6 -2.50 -15.41 -2.71
C VAL A 6 -3.98 -15.74 -2.60
N ALA A 7 -4.32 -16.75 -1.81
CA ALA A 7 -5.71 -17.07 -1.52
C ALA A 7 -6.24 -16.16 -0.40
N LEU A 8 -7.31 -15.44 -0.68
CA LEU A 8 -8.07 -14.70 0.32
C LEU A 8 -9.20 -15.60 0.84
N GLY A 9 -9.56 -15.44 2.12
CA GLY A 9 -10.73 -16.11 2.67
C GLY A 9 -12.01 -15.67 1.95
N GLN A 10 -12.97 -16.57 1.78
CA GLN A 10 -14.19 -16.35 0.97
C GLN A 10 -14.88 -15.02 1.30
N ARG A 11 -15.11 -14.74 2.58
CA ARG A 11 -15.77 -13.50 3.02
C ARG A 11 -15.04 -12.22 2.59
N LEU A 12 -13.70 -12.25 2.55
CA LEU A 12 -12.89 -11.10 2.13
C LEU A 12 -12.93 -10.93 0.62
N MET A 13 -12.95 -12.04 -0.14
CA MET A 13 -13.16 -12.00 -1.59
C MET A 13 -14.53 -11.40 -1.93
N ASP A 14 -15.60 -11.86 -1.28
CA ASP A 14 -16.95 -11.35 -1.53
C ASP A 14 -17.05 -9.84 -1.25
N GLN A 15 -16.32 -9.34 -0.24
CA GLN A 15 -16.25 -7.91 0.06
C GLN A 15 -15.49 -7.12 -1.01
N LEU A 16 -14.36 -7.66 -1.47
CA LEU A 16 -13.55 -7.05 -2.53
C LEU A 16 -14.35 -6.94 -3.83
N GLU A 17 -15.04 -8.01 -4.22
CA GLU A 17 -15.88 -8.06 -5.42
C GLU A 17 -17.01 -7.02 -5.37
N ARG A 18 -17.73 -6.94 -4.24
CA ARG A 18 -18.81 -5.94 -4.06
C ARG A 18 -18.31 -4.51 -4.15
N GLU A 19 -17.15 -4.22 -3.57
CA GLU A 19 -16.57 -2.88 -3.62
C GLU A 19 -16.02 -2.54 -5.02
N ALA A 20 -15.48 -3.52 -5.73
CA ALA A 20 -15.01 -3.37 -7.10
C ALA A 20 -16.20 -3.09 -8.05
N GLU A 21 -17.29 -3.86 -7.91
CA GLU A 21 -18.52 -3.67 -8.66
C GLU A 21 -19.12 -2.27 -8.44
N ARG A 22 -19.19 -1.81 -7.18
CA ARG A 22 -19.66 -0.44 -6.86
C ARG A 22 -18.84 0.66 -7.54
N ARG A 23 -17.56 0.40 -7.81
CA ARG A 23 -16.64 1.34 -8.44
C ARG A 23 -16.51 1.14 -9.95
N GLY A 24 -17.14 0.10 -10.50
CA GLY A 24 -17.07 -0.24 -11.92
C GLY A 24 -15.67 -0.70 -12.37
N ILE A 25 -14.89 -1.28 -11.46
CA ILE A 25 -13.54 -1.81 -11.74
C ILE A 25 -13.47 -3.30 -11.38
N THR A 26 -12.42 -3.98 -11.81
CA THR A 26 -12.21 -5.40 -11.49
C THR A 26 -11.72 -5.57 -10.04
N PRO A 27 -11.99 -6.72 -9.39
CA PRO A 27 -11.45 -7.05 -8.07
C PRO A 27 -9.92 -6.97 -8.01
N GLU A 28 -9.24 -7.39 -9.08
CA GLU A 28 -7.78 -7.34 -9.22
C GLU A 28 -7.25 -5.90 -9.27
N GLU A 29 -7.91 -5.03 -10.02
CA GLU A 29 -7.56 -3.60 -10.08
C GLU A 29 -7.75 -2.92 -8.74
N LEU A 30 -8.88 -3.19 -8.07
CA LEU A 30 -9.13 -2.67 -6.72
C LEU A 30 -8.08 -3.17 -5.72
N ALA A 31 -7.73 -4.46 -5.76
CA ALA A 31 -6.67 -5.02 -4.92
C ALA A 31 -5.32 -4.31 -5.17
N ALA A 32 -4.96 -4.10 -6.44
CA ALA A 32 -3.73 -3.40 -6.81
C ALA A 32 -3.72 -1.94 -6.32
N GLU A 33 -4.85 -1.23 -6.37
CA GLU A 33 -4.98 0.10 -5.80
C GLU A 33 -4.81 0.13 -4.29
N LEU A 34 -5.48 -0.77 -3.57
CA LEU A 34 -5.40 -0.87 -2.12
C LEU A 34 -3.97 -1.18 -1.67
N MET A 35 -3.29 -2.11 -2.34
CA MET A 35 -1.89 -2.43 -2.05
C MET A 35 -0.97 -1.23 -2.30
N ARG A 36 -1.15 -0.50 -3.41
CA ARG A 36 -0.36 0.71 -3.70
C ARG A 36 -0.56 1.78 -2.62
N LYS A 37 -1.80 1.96 -2.16
CA LYS A 37 -2.11 2.91 -1.08
C LYS A 37 -1.47 2.51 0.25
N ASP A 38 -1.59 1.25 0.66
CA ASP A 38 -0.96 0.74 1.89
C ASP A 38 0.57 0.90 1.83
N LEU A 39 1.19 0.51 0.70
CA LEU A 39 2.62 0.69 0.49
C LEU A 39 3.03 2.15 0.60
N ALA A 40 2.31 3.08 -0.03
CA ALA A 40 2.59 4.50 0.09
C ALA A 40 2.46 4.99 1.54
N GLU A 41 1.43 4.56 2.27
CA GLU A 41 1.24 4.93 3.67
C GLU A 41 2.33 4.39 4.61
N ARG A 42 2.84 3.18 4.32
CA ARG A 42 3.90 2.53 5.11
C ARG A 42 5.29 3.05 4.78
N THR A 43 5.53 3.40 3.52
CA THR A 43 6.85 3.85 3.03
C THR A 43 7.01 5.36 2.99
N LYS A 44 5.94 6.15 3.17
CA LYS A 44 6.06 7.60 3.20
C LYS A 44 7.08 8.03 4.27
N PRO A 45 8.04 8.91 3.93
CA PRO A 45 8.95 9.47 4.91
C PRO A 45 8.16 10.11 6.04
N ARG A 46 8.38 9.65 7.27
CA ARG A 46 7.83 10.31 8.45
C ARG A 46 8.73 11.49 8.78
N THR A 47 8.15 12.62 9.19
CA THR A 47 8.92 13.75 9.72
C THR A 47 9.85 13.23 10.81
N SER A 48 11.15 13.47 10.64
CA SER A 48 12.14 13.14 11.65
C SER A 48 11.78 13.86 12.94
N ARG A 49 11.55 13.10 14.01
CA ARG A 49 11.41 13.67 15.35
C ARG A 49 12.82 13.90 15.90
N GLY A 50 13.29 15.14 15.85
CA GLY A 50 14.57 15.53 16.43
C GLY A 50 15.25 16.67 15.68
N PRO A 51 16.21 17.35 16.31
CA PRO A 51 16.99 18.38 15.65
C PRO A 51 17.81 17.76 14.51
N VAL A 52 17.72 18.34 13.32
CA VAL A 52 18.60 17.99 12.20
C VAL A 52 19.96 18.64 12.45
N THR A 53 20.92 17.85 12.93
CA THR A 53 22.29 18.34 13.12
C THR A 53 23.03 18.29 11.79
N ALA A 54 23.39 19.45 11.24
CA ALA A 54 24.21 19.52 10.04
C ALA A 54 25.58 18.86 10.26
N PHE A 55 26.01 18.02 9.33
CA PHE A 55 27.36 17.46 9.35
C PHE A 55 28.37 18.60 9.12
N ARG A 56 29.13 18.98 10.15
CA ARG A 56 30.28 19.89 9.99
C ARG A 56 31.54 19.06 9.89
N ARG A 57 32.26 19.18 8.77
CA ARG A 57 33.62 18.65 8.64
C ARG A 57 34.51 19.42 9.61
N LYS A 58 35.22 18.72 10.50
CA LYS A 58 36.25 19.37 11.33
C LYS A 58 37.32 19.96 10.40
N ALA A 59 37.56 21.26 10.53
CA ALA A 59 38.71 21.94 9.94
C ALA A 59 39.97 21.59 10.72
#